data_AF-A0A9N9WJ20-F1
#
_entry.id   AF-A0A9N9WJ20-F1
#
_cell.length_a   1.000
_cell.length_b   1.000
_cell.length_c   1.000
_cell.angle_alpha   90.00
_cell.angle_beta   90.00
_cell.angle_gamma   90.00
#
_symmetry.space_group_name_H-M   'P 1'
#
loop_
_entity.id
_entity.type
_entity.pdbx_description
1 polymer ?
#
loop_
_entity_poly.entity_id
_entity_poly.type
_entity_poly.pdbx_seq_one_letter_code
_entity_poly.pdbx_strand_id
1 'polypeptide(L)'
;MMVQNFFGGPLVRQYVVVILVNLSLFSCGLGLSWPSPVLVKLRDVDSPVLDKPITEEEGSWIVSIGFLTGVFCNFIPGLILDRIGRKYCILIGIIPKIMSALFLLFASKVWMLFLGRALNGMSDAFIFTVVPMYASEVASVSF
;
A
#
# COMPACT_ATOMS: atom_id res chain seq x y z
N MET A 1 37.83 -10.01 -10.43
CA MET A 1 37.65 -10.39 -9.00
C MET A 1 37.16 -9.23 -8.13
N MET A 2 37.66 -8.00 -8.29
CA MET A 2 37.23 -6.83 -7.49
C MET A 2 35.77 -6.39 -7.73
N VAL A 3 35.26 -6.51 -8.96
CA VAL A 3 33.86 -6.15 -9.31
C VAL A 3 32.83 -7.15 -8.75
N GLN A 4 33.18 -8.45 -8.66
CA GLN A 4 32.30 -9.45 -8.05
C GLN A 4 32.14 -9.24 -6.53
N ASN A 5 33.18 -8.74 -5.86
CA ASN A 5 33.13 -8.42 -4.43
C ASN A 5 32.40 -7.11 -4.12
N PHE A 6 32.29 -6.19 -5.09
CA PHE A 6 31.53 -4.95 -4.92
C PHE A 6 30.02 -5.24 -4.79
N PHE A 7 29.47 -6.08 -5.67
CA PHE A 7 28.06 -6.49 -5.60
C PHE A 7 27.75 -7.48 -4.46
N GLY A 8 28.76 -8.20 -3.96
CA GLY A 8 28.62 -9.10 -2.80
C GLY A 8 28.78 -8.43 -1.43
N GLY A 9 29.12 -7.13 -1.39
CA GLY A 9 29.41 -6.41 -0.16
C GLY A 9 28.18 -6.25 0.75
N PRO A 10 28.37 -6.25 2.09
CA PRO A 10 27.26 -6.12 3.04
C PRO A 10 26.49 -4.80 2.87
N LEU A 11 27.16 -3.70 2.50
CA LEU A 11 26.54 -2.39 2.25
C LEU A 11 25.67 -2.40 0.99
N VAL A 12 26.16 -2.96 -0.13
CA VAL A 12 25.36 -3.06 -1.37
C VAL A 12 24.11 -3.90 -1.12
N ARG A 13 24.24 -5.01 -0.38
CA ARG A 13 23.09 -5.82 0.03
C ARG A 13 22.08 -5.03 0.88
N GLN A 14 22.54 -4.20 1.82
CA GLN A 14 21.67 -3.33 2.62
C GLN A 14 20.91 -2.35 1.74
N TYR A 15 21.59 -1.63 0.83
CA TYR A 15 20.95 -0.70 -0.08
C TYR A 15 19.91 -1.39 -0.96
N VAL A 16 20.25 -2.53 -1.56
CA VAL A 16 19.31 -3.30 -2.40
C VAL A 16 18.07 -3.70 -1.59
N VAL A 17 18.23 -4.22 -0.38
CA VAL A 17 17.11 -4.63 0.48
C VAL A 17 16.23 -3.44 0.85
N VAL A 18 16.81 -2.31 1.25
CA VAL A 18 16.05 -1.10 1.61
C VAL A 18 15.30 -0.54 0.40
N ILE A 19 15.93 -0.47 -0.78
CA ILE A 19 15.27 -0.04 -2.02
C ILE A 19 14.09 -0.95 -2.35
N LEU A 20 14.29 -2.26 -2.30
CA LEU A 20 13.22 -3.24 -2.60
C LEU A 20 12.03 -3.09 -1.66
N VAL A 21 12.28 -2.93 -0.36
CA VAL A 21 11.18 -2.76 0.60
C VAL A 21 10.49 -1.41 0.40
N ASN A 22 11.21 -0.33 0.07
CA ASN A 22 10.62 0.98 -0.23
C ASN A 22 9.74 1.00 -1.50
N LEU A 23 9.88 0.04 -2.42
CA LEU A 23 8.92 -0.10 -3.53
C LEU A 23 7.49 -0.33 -3.04
N SER A 24 7.31 -0.96 -1.88
CA SER A 24 5.98 -1.12 -1.28
C SER A 24 5.40 0.21 -0.80
N LEU A 25 6.23 1.10 -0.24
CA LEU A 25 5.83 2.48 0.11
C LEU A 25 5.50 3.31 -1.13
N PHE A 26 6.27 3.15 -2.21
CA PHE A 26 5.96 3.78 -3.49
C PHE A 26 4.58 3.35 -4.01
N SER A 27 4.26 2.05 -3.93
CA SER A 27 2.93 1.53 -4.25
C SER A 27 1.82 2.13 -3.36
N CYS A 28 2.09 2.39 -2.08
CA CYS A 28 1.16 3.11 -1.21
C CYS A 28 0.92 4.54 -1.69
N GLY A 29 1.97 5.27 -2.06
CA GLY A 29 1.87 6.63 -2.61
C GLY A 29 1.01 6.70 -3.88
N LEU A 30 1.17 5.73 -4.80
CA LEU A 30 0.32 5.62 -5.98
C LEU A 30 -1.15 5.36 -5.60
N GLY A 31 -1.40 4.47 -4.64
CA GLY A 31 -2.73 4.18 -4.13
C GLY A 31 -3.43 5.37 -3.48
N LEU A 32 -2.69 6.24 -2.80
CA LEU A 32 -3.19 7.48 -2.22
C LEU A 32 -3.50 8.55 -3.28
N SER A 33 -2.70 8.58 -4.34
CA SER A 33 -2.86 9.54 -5.44
C SER A 33 -3.96 9.15 -6.43
N TRP A 34 -4.27 7.85 -6.51
CA TRP A 34 -5.24 7.26 -7.44
C TRP A 34 -6.63 7.93 -7.46
N PRO A 35 -7.27 8.29 -6.33
CA PRO A 35 -8.61 8.89 -6.36
C PRO A 35 -8.69 10.21 -7.13
N SER A 36 -7.60 11.00 -7.18
CA SER A 36 -7.60 12.34 -7.78
C SER A 36 -8.08 12.36 -9.25
N PRO A 37 -7.44 11.64 -10.18
CA PRO A 37 -7.93 11.55 -11.56
C PRO A 37 -9.15 10.64 -11.72
N VAL A 38 -9.31 9.64 -10.85
CA VAL A 38 -10.36 8.63 -11.02
C VAL A 38 -11.73 9.16 -10.64
N LEU A 39 -11.84 9.99 -9.60
CA LEU A 39 -13.11 10.61 -9.23
C LEU A 39 -13.69 11.46 -10.36
N VAL A 40 -12.84 12.14 -11.14
CA VAL A 40 -13.27 12.90 -12.32
C VAL A 40 -13.89 11.95 -13.35
N LYS A 41 -13.23 10.82 -13.64
CA LYS A 41 -13.73 9.82 -14.59
C LYS A 41 -15.00 9.10 -14.11
N LEU A 42 -15.10 8.84 -12.80
CA LEU A 42 -16.26 8.13 -12.22
C LEU A 42 -17.52 9.01 -12.18
N ARG A 43 -17.37 10.34 -12.24
CA ARG A 43 -18.47 11.31 -12.31
C ARG A 43 -18.89 11.63 -13.74
N ASP A 44 -18.13 11.18 -14.73
CA ASP A 44 -18.43 11.43 -16.13
C ASP A 44 -19.73 10.71 -16.53
N VAL A 45 -20.66 11.48 -17.11
CA VAL A 45 -21.98 11.00 -17.54
C VAL A 45 -21.92 10.46 -18.97
N ASP A 46 -20.99 10.96 -19.79
CA ASP A 46 -20.91 10.63 -21.21
C ASP A 46 -20.19 9.30 -21.47
N SER A 47 -19.35 8.86 -20.53
CA SER A 47 -18.62 7.59 -20.58
C SER A 47 -18.60 6.90 -19.22
N PRO A 48 -19.73 6.30 -18.79
CA PRO A 48 -19.85 5.71 -17.46
C PRO A 48 -18.98 4.46 -17.34
N VAL A 49 -17.99 4.54 -16.46
CA VAL A 49 -17.10 3.41 -16.11
C VAL A 49 -17.81 2.40 -15.20
N LEU A 50 -18.76 2.87 -14.40
CA LEU A 50 -19.63 2.08 -13.52
C LEU A 50 -21.04 1.98 -14.11
N ASP A 51 -21.90 1.23 -13.43
CA ASP A 51 -23.33 1.14 -13.76
C ASP A 51 -24.07 2.49 -13.71
N LYS A 52 -23.61 3.41 -12.88
CA LYS A 52 -24.07 4.80 -12.81
C LYS A 52 -22.90 5.73 -12.50
N PRO A 53 -22.96 7.00 -12.93
CA PRO A 53 -22.06 8.03 -12.43
C PRO A 53 -22.16 8.15 -10.91
N ILE A 54 -21.02 8.35 -10.24
CA ILE A 54 -21.00 8.45 -8.77
C ILE A 54 -21.54 9.80 -8.29
N THR A 55 -22.14 9.82 -7.12
CA THR A 55 -22.53 11.07 -6.45
C THR A 55 -21.33 11.77 -5.78
N GLU A 56 -21.50 13.04 -5.43
CA GLU A 56 -20.53 13.79 -4.61
C GLU A 56 -20.22 13.07 -3.28
N GLU A 57 -21.26 12.55 -2.64
CA GLU A 57 -21.18 11.82 -1.37
C GLU A 57 -20.45 10.47 -1.55
N GLU A 58 -20.81 9.69 -2.58
CA GLU A 58 -20.12 8.43 -2.90
C GLU A 58 -18.63 8.68 -3.17
N GLY A 59 -18.29 9.72 -3.92
CA GLY A 59 -16.90 10.14 -4.16
C GLY A 59 -16.15 10.48 -2.86
N SER A 60 -16.81 11.18 -1.94
CA SER A 60 -16.23 11.54 -0.64
C SER A 60 -15.93 10.30 0.20
N TRP A 61 -16.85 9.33 0.21
CA TRP A 61 -16.65 8.04 0.87
C TRP A 61 -15.55 7.18 0.24
N ILE A 62 -15.41 7.19 -1.10
CA ILE A 62 -14.33 6.45 -1.80
C ILE A 62 -12.96 6.93 -1.31
N VAL A 63 -12.82 8.23 -1.05
CA VAL A 63 -11.57 8.79 -0.52
C VAL A 63 -11.40 8.44 0.95
N SER A 64 -12.38 8.77 1.79
CA SER A 64 -12.27 8.72 3.26
C SER A 64 -12.18 7.30 3.82
N ILE A 65 -12.85 6.31 3.22
CA ILE A 65 -12.93 4.95 3.75
C ILE A 65 -11.57 4.26 3.88
N GLY A 66 -10.63 4.55 2.96
CA GLY A 66 -9.27 4.04 3.03
C GLY A 66 -8.52 4.58 4.26
N PHE A 67 -8.64 5.87 4.54
CA PHE A 67 -8.05 6.48 5.73
C PHE A 67 -8.69 5.96 7.01
N LEU A 68 -10.03 5.86 7.03
CA LEU A 68 -10.77 5.34 8.18
C LEU A 68 -10.33 3.91 8.52
N THR A 69 -10.28 3.03 7.51
CA THR A 69 -9.81 1.65 7.70
C THR A 69 -8.35 1.62 8.14
N GLY A 70 -7.51 2.48 7.57
CA GLY A 70 -6.11 2.62 7.97
C GLY A 70 -5.94 2.95 9.46
N VAL A 71 -6.75 3.87 10.01
CA VAL A 71 -6.74 4.22 11.44
C VAL A 71 -7.08 2.99 12.30
N PHE A 72 -8.15 2.27 11.97
CA PHE A 72 -8.57 1.10 12.74
C PHE A 72 -7.58 -0.07 12.62
N CYS A 73 -6.96 -0.25 11.46
CA CYS A 73 -6.02 -1.35 11.23
C CYS A 73 -4.60 -1.08 11.76
N ASN A 74 -4.24 0.18 12.06
CA ASN A 74 -2.89 0.55 12.51
C ASN A 74 -2.47 -0.13 13.83
N PHE A 75 -3.43 -0.48 14.68
CA PHE A 75 -3.15 -1.20 15.93
C PHE A 75 -2.65 -2.63 15.70
N ILE A 76 -3.00 -3.26 14.58
CA ILE A 76 -2.73 -4.67 14.32
C ILE A 76 -1.23 -4.93 14.09
N PRO A 77 -0.50 -4.18 13.23
CA PRO A 77 0.94 -4.32 13.08
C PRO A 77 1.69 -4.26 14.41
N GLY A 78 1.38 -3.30 15.29
CA GLY A 78 2.07 -3.13 16.57
C GLY A 78 1.98 -4.35 17.49
N LEU A 79 0.88 -5.12 17.44
CA LEU A 79 0.69 -6.31 18.28
C LEU A 79 1.35 -7.57 17.70
N ILE A 80 1.43 -7.66 16.38
CA ILE A 80 1.86 -8.89 15.68
C ILE A 80 3.34 -8.82 15.29
N LEU A 81 3.89 -7.63 15.10
CA LEU A 81 5.22 -7.40 14.57
C LEU A 81 6.36 -8.01 15.40
N ASP A 82 6.23 -8.02 16.72
CA ASP A 82 7.23 -8.66 17.59
C ASP A 82 7.12 -10.19 17.61
N ARG A 83 5.98 -10.76 17.20
CA ARG A 83 5.75 -12.21 17.21
C ARG A 83 6.17 -12.89 15.91
N ILE A 84 5.83 -12.30 14.78
CA ILE A 84 6.07 -12.92 13.46
C ILE A 84 7.28 -12.34 12.73
N GLY A 85 7.80 -11.20 13.20
CA GLY A 85 8.91 -10.50 12.57
C GLY A 85 8.50 -9.62 11.39
N ARG A 86 9.36 -8.63 11.11
CA ARG A 86 9.07 -7.49 10.24
C ARG A 86 8.86 -7.91 8.78
N LYS A 87 9.72 -8.80 8.27
CA LYS A 87 9.63 -9.33 6.89
C LYS A 87 8.27 -9.97 6.62
N TYR A 88 7.77 -10.79 7.55
CA TYR A 88 6.49 -11.48 7.38
C TYR A 88 5.30 -10.52 7.50
N CYS A 89 5.38 -9.51 8.37
CA CYS A 89 4.36 -8.45 8.41
C CYS A 89 4.23 -7.70 7.08
N ILE A 90 5.36 -7.38 6.41
CA ILE A 90 5.35 -6.74 5.08
C ILE A 90 4.65 -7.66 4.06
N LEU A 91 4.98 -8.96 4.05
CA LEU A 91 4.35 -9.93 3.14
C LEU A 91 2.84 -10.07 3.40
N ILE A 92 2.41 -10.10 4.66
CA ILE A 92 0.99 -10.13 5.03
C ILE A 92 0.30 -8.86 4.56
N GLY A 93 0.92 -7.69 4.70
CA GLY A 93 0.38 -6.41 4.22
C GLY A 93 0.16 -6.38 2.71
N ILE A 94 0.97 -7.09 1.92
CA ILE A 94 0.81 -7.17 0.46
C ILE A 94 -0.46 -7.94 0.04
N ILE A 95 -0.93 -8.89 0.85
CA ILE A 95 -2.13 -9.70 0.53
C ILE A 95 -3.37 -8.80 0.32
N PRO A 96 -3.79 -7.95 1.28
CA PRO A 96 -4.90 -7.02 1.07
C PRO A 96 -4.61 -5.99 -0.02
N LYS A 97 -3.34 -5.65 -0.31
CA LYS A 97 -2.97 -4.78 -1.43
C LYS A 97 -3.33 -5.40 -2.79
N ILE A 98 -3.01 -6.68 -2.98
CA ILE A 98 -3.34 -7.40 -4.21
C ILE A 98 -4.86 -7.54 -4.35
N MET A 99 -5.54 -7.90 -3.25
CA MET A 99 -7.00 -8.00 -3.26
C MET A 99 -7.66 -6.65 -3.59
N SER A 100 -7.15 -5.55 -3.02
CA SER A 100 -7.58 -4.19 -3.36
C SER A 100 -7.44 -3.91 -4.86
N ALA A 101 -6.27 -4.21 -5.44
CA ALA A 101 -6.03 -4.00 -6.86
C ALA A 101 -7.01 -4.80 -7.73
N LEU A 102 -7.33 -6.05 -7.37
CA LEU A 102 -8.32 -6.86 -8.08
C LEU A 102 -9.72 -6.25 -8.01
N PHE A 103 -10.16 -5.80 -6.84
CA PHE A 103 -11.45 -5.13 -6.68
C PHE A 103 -11.55 -3.83 -7.49
N LEU A 104 -10.49 -3.03 -7.51
CA LEU A 104 -10.45 -1.79 -8.28
C LEU A 104 -10.38 -2.03 -9.78
N LEU A 105 -9.70 -3.10 -10.23
CA LEU A 105 -9.55 -3.44 -11.64
C LEU A 105 -10.86 -3.96 -12.25
N PHE A 106 -11.60 -4.79 -11.50
CA PHE A 106 -12.88 -5.37 -11.96
C PHE A 106 -14.10 -4.63 -11.41
N ALA A 107 -13.92 -3.39 -10.96
CA ALA A 107 -14.99 -2.60 -10.37
C ALA A 107 -16.07 -2.28 -11.42
N SER A 108 -17.27 -2.80 -11.19
CA SER A 108 -18.48 -2.47 -11.97
C SER A 108 -19.52 -1.71 -11.16
N LYS A 109 -19.39 -1.74 -9.82
CA LYS A 109 -20.30 -1.13 -8.85
C LYS A 109 -19.52 -0.33 -7.81
N VAL A 110 -20.13 0.74 -7.28
CA VAL A 110 -19.52 1.63 -6.27
C VAL A 110 -19.04 0.88 -5.03
N TRP A 111 -19.79 -0.11 -4.55
CA TRP A 111 -19.41 -0.88 -3.35
C TRP A 111 -18.08 -1.64 -3.53
N MET A 112 -17.74 -2.05 -4.76
CA MET A 112 -16.44 -2.70 -5.05
C MET A 112 -15.29 -1.72 -4.86
N LEU A 113 -15.51 -0.45 -5.19
CA LEU A 113 -14.55 0.62 -4.94
C LEU A 113 -14.39 0.86 -3.44
N PHE A 114 -15.49 0.90 -2.67
CA PHE A 114 -15.41 1.01 -1.21
C PHE A 114 -14.62 -0.13 -0.59
N LEU A 115 -14.90 -1.38 -0.97
CA LEU A 115 -14.19 -2.55 -0.45
C LEU A 115 -12.72 -2.55 -0.87
N GLY A 116 -12.43 -2.25 -2.14
CA GLY A 116 -11.07 -2.12 -2.65
C GLY A 116 -10.30 -1.03 -1.88
N ARG A 117 -10.90 0.11 -1.61
CA ARG A 117 -10.29 1.22 -0.86
C ARG A 117 -10.08 0.89 0.62
N ALA A 118 -11.00 0.19 1.26
CA ALA A 118 -10.85 -0.28 2.64
C ALA A 118 -9.67 -1.26 2.76
N LEU A 119 -9.57 -2.25 1.87
CA LEU A 119 -8.45 -3.19 1.81
C LEU A 119 -7.11 -2.47 1.55
N ASN A 120 -7.12 -1.45 0.69
CA ASN A 120 -5.95 -0.62 0.44
C ASN A 120 -5.47 0.07 1.73
N GLY A 121 -6.40 0.70 2.47
CA GLY A 121 -6.11 1.35 3.74
C GLY A 121 -5.57 0.39 4.80
N MET A 122 -6.11 -0.82 4.88
CA MET A 122 -5.60 -1.88 5.75
C MET A 122 -4.15 -2.25 5.38
N SER A 123 -3.86 -2.47 4.10
CA SER A 123 -2.50 -2.73 3.63
C SER A 123 -1.54 -1.60 3.96
N ASP A 124 -1.95 -0.36 3.69
CA ASP A 124 -1.13 0.83 3.86
C ASP A 124 -0.75 1.01 5.34
N ALA A 125 -1.66 0.69 6.28
CA ALA A 125 -1.37 0.70 7.71
C ALA A 125 -0.22 -0.25 8.11
N PHE A 126 -0.16 -1.45 7.51
CA PHE A 126 0.96 -2.37 7.72
C PHE A 126 2.25 -1.83 7.10
N ILE A 127 2.19 -1.40 5.83
CA ILE A 127 3.39 -1.00 5.09
C ILE A 127 4.02 0.25 5.71
N PHE A 128 3.24 1.29 6.01
CA PHE A 128 3.76 2.52 6.62
C PHE A 128 4.37 2.31 8.01
N THR A 129 3.90 1.31 8.76
CA THR A 129 4.43 1.01 10.10
C THR A 129 5.71 0.18 10.02
N VAL A 130 5.69 -0.88 9.21
CA VAL A 130 6.74 -1.92 9.28
C VAL A 130 7.94 -1.61 8.40
N VAL A 131 7.75 -0.99 7.23
CA VAL A 131 8.85 -0.68 6.32
C VAL A 131 9.93 0.22 6.92
N PRO A 132 9.61 1.38 7.52
CA PRO A 132 10.65 2.22 8.12
C PRO A 132 11.35 1.52 9.29
N MET A 133 10.63 0.72 10.07
CA MET A 133 11.21 -0.08 11.14
C MET A 133 12.19 -1.12 10.59
N TYR A 134 11.77 -1.88 9.58
CA TYR A 134 12.64 -2.85 8.91
C TYR A 134 13.89 -2.19 8.32
N ALA A 135 13.75 -1.02 7.68
CA ALA A 135 14.89 -0.28 7.15
C ALA A 135 15.87 0.14 8.26
N SER A 136 15.36 0.59 9.42
CA SER A 136 16.19 0.95 10.58
C SER A 136 16.92 -0.23 11.19
N GLU A 137 16.31 -1.43 11.21
CA GLU A 137 16.91 -2.65 11.74
C GLU A 137 17.98 -3.24 10.82
N VAL A 138 17.86 -3.02 9.51
CA VAL A 138 18.83 -3.49 8.52
C VAL A 138 20.03 -2.54 8.38
N ALA A 139 19.87 -1.27 8.73
CA ALA A 139 20.94 -0.29 8.66
C ALA A 139 22.12 -0.67 9.58
N SER A 140 23.33 -0.68 9.03
CA SER A 140 24.54 -0.87 9.84
C SER A 140 24.85 0.40 10.64
N VAL A 141 25.30 0.23 11.88
CA VAL A 141 25.65 1.33 12.79
C VAL A 141 27.08 1.83 12.56
N SER A 142 27.88 1.10 11.77
CA SER A 142 29.30 1.37 11.51
C SER A 142 29.49 2.20 10.24
N PHE A 143 30.05 3.41 10.43
CA PHE A 143 30.47 4.36 9.39
C PHE A 143 31.71 3.88 8.63
#